data_AF-A0A4Q3SVK9-F1
#
_entry.id   AF-A0A4Q3SVK9-F1
#
_cell.length_a   1.000
_cell.length_b   1.000
_cell.length_c   1.000
_cell.angle_alpha   90.00
_cell.angle_beta   90.00
_cell.angle_gamma   90.00
#
_symmetry.space_group_name_H-M   'P 1'
#
loop_
_entity.id
_entity.type
_entity.pdbx_description
1 polymer ?
#
loop_
_entity_poly.entity_id
_entity_poly.type
_entity_poly.pdbx_seq_one_letter_code
_entity_poly.pdbx_strand_id
1 'polypeptide(L)'
;MPFSPSTISFSRRGALVGALALAACGKKGEAWPEPAAVSRPAKGMTITQAVAGDWRSSADKARDAWRHPVETLEFWGLKPGQTVVEFWPGAGWFTDILAPYLAANNGKLIAADLEPSDPAAVEIVEAYRARLKANPKLFGQVEITAFGATSGPVAPAG
;
A
#
# COMPACT_ATOMS: atom_id res chain seq x y z
N MET A 1 -57.64 8.03 39.07
CA MET A 1 -57.93 6.79 38.33
C MET A 1 -56.65 6.38 37.61
N PRO A 2 -55.89 5.39 38.10
CA PRO A 2 -54.66 4.94 37.44
C PRO A 2 -54.98 3.88 36.37
N PHE A 3 -54.47 4.09 35.17
CA PHE A 3 -54.55 3.12 34.07
C PHE A 3 -53.50 2.02 34.29
N SER A 4 -53.96 0.78 34.36
CA SER A 4 -53.16 -0.45 34.51
C SER A 4 -52.78 -0.99 33.12
N PRO A 5 -51.51 -1.29 32.80
CA PRO A 5 -51.17 -1.93 31.54
C PRO A 5 -51.32 -3.46 31.66
N SER A 6 -52.21 -4.01 30.84
CA SER A 6 -52.44 -5.44 30.66
C SER A 6 -51.21 -6.13 30.06
N THR A 7 -50.67 -7.12 30.78
CA THR A 7 -49.66 -8.05 30.29
C THR A 7 -50.28 -9.07 29.34
N ILE A 8 -49.89 -9.07 28.07
CA ILE A 8 -50.28 -10.14 27.14
C ILE A 8 -49.26 -11.28 27.26
N SER A 9 -49.73 -12.40 27.80
CA SER A 9 -49.03 -13.68 27.86
C SER A 9 -49.24 -14.44 26.55
N PHE A 10 -48.18 -14.63 25.76
CA PHE A 10 -48.21 -15.55 24.62
C PHE A 10 -47.64 -16.90 25.04
N SER A 11 -48.56 -17.86 25.22
CA SER A 11 -48.27 -19.26 25.53
C SER A 11 -47.78 -20.02 24.30
N ARG A 12 -46.82 -20.91 24.57
CA ARG A 12 -46.12 -21.80 23.65
C ARG A 12 -47.05 -22.88 23.09
N ARG A 13 -47.15 -22.97 21.75
CA ARG A 13 -47.58 -24.11 20.90
C ARG A 13 -47.56 -23.56 19.47
N GLY A 14 -46.81 -24.02 18.48
CA GLY A 14 -46.04 -25.23 18.24
C GLY A 14 -46.11 -25.47 16.72
N ALA A 15 -44.97 -25.73 16.06
CA ALA A 15 -44.81 -26.40 14.75
C ALA A 15 -43.37 -26.09 14.28
N LEU A 16 -42.42 -26.98 14.53
CA LEU A 16 -42.00 -28.09 13.66
C LEU A 16 -41.09 -27.66 12.51
N VAL A 17 -39.84 -28.13 12.67
CA VAL A 17 -38.97 -28.73 11.64
C VAL A 17 -38.50 -27.83 10.50
N GLY A 18 -37.23 -27.43 10.62
CA GLY A 18 -36.45 -26.87 9.53
C GLY A 18 -34.96 -26.93 9.84
N ALA A 19 -34.44 -28.09 10.30
CA ALA A 19 -33.01 -28.30 10.39
C ALA A 19 -32.46 -28.59 8.97
N LEU A 20 -32.19 -27.54 8.19
CA LEU A 20 -31.28 -27.66 7.06
C LEU A 20 -29.88 -27.86 7.65
N ALA A 21 -29.49 -29.13 7.84
CA ALA A 21 -28.10 -29.49 7.96
C ALA A 21 -27.43 -29.25 6.61
N LEU A 22 -26.85 -28.07 6.43
CA LEU A 22 -25.85 -27.83 5.40
C LEU A 22 -24.63 -28.67 5.77
N ALA A 23 -24.57 -29.89 5.24
CA ALA A 23 -23.35 -30.66 5.13
C ALA A 23 -22.41 -29.90 4.18
N ALA A 24 -21.70 -28.91 4.72
CA ALA A 24 -20.62 -28.24 4.02
C ALA A 24 -19.47 -29.24 3.87
N CYS A 25 -19.28 -29.74 2.65
CA CYS A 25 -18.12 -30.51 2.26
C CYS A 25 -16.84 -29.83 2.76
N GLY A 26 -16.08 -30.55 3.58
CA GLY A 26 -14.76 -30.14 4.01
C GLY A 26 -13.81 -30.01 2.83
N LYS A 27 -13.74 -28.82 2.24
CA LYS A 27 -12.54 -28.35 1.57
C LYS A 27 -11.65 -27.83 2.70
N LYS A 28 -10.57 -28.57 2.99
CA LYS A 28 -9.45 -28.03 3.78
C LYS A 28 -9.13 -26.67 3.17
N GLY A 29 -9.40 -25.61 3.93
CA GLY A 29 -8.98 -24.27 3.53
C GLY A 29 -7.48 -24.34 3.34
N GLU A 30 -7.01 -24.09 2.11
CA GLU A 30 -5.61 -23.81 1.89
C GLU A 30 -5.28 -22.60 2.77
N ALA A 31 -4.49 -22.86 3.81
CA ALA A 31 -4.01 -21.82 4.69
C ALA A 31 -3.28 -20.79 3.82
N TRP A 32 -3.61 -19.52 4.02
CA TRP A 32 -2.80 -18.44 3.46
C TRP A 32 -1.36 -18.68 3.88
N PRO A 33 -0.38 -18.67 2.97
CA PRO A 33 1.01 -18.88 3.36
C PRO A 33 1.37 -17.82 4.40
N GLU A 34 1.77 -18.28 5.58
CA GLU A 34 2.34 -17.43 6.61
C GLU A 34 3.52 -16.68 5.96
N PRO A 35 3.53 -15.33 5.96
CA PRO A 35 4.60 -14.60 5.33
C PRO A 35 5.91 -15.00 6.00
N ALA A 36 6.84 -15.55 5.20
CA ALA A 36 8.15 -15.94 5.67
C ALA A 36 8.80 -14.80 6.46
N ALA A 37 9.37 -15.12 7.62
CA ALA A 37 10.05 -14.14 8.45
C ALA A 37 11.27 -13.60 7.69
N VAL A 38 11.14 -12.38 7.14
CA VAL A 38 12.22 -11.68 6.48
C VAL A 38 13.17 -11.14 7.55
N SER A 39 14.43 -11.55 7.53
CA SER A 39 15.46 -11.07 8.45
C SER A 39 15.67 -9.57 8.27
N ARG A 40 15.45 -8.78 9.33
CA ARG A 40 15.63 -7.32 9.32
C ARG A 40 17.13 -7.01 9.29
N PRO A 41 17.66 -6.27 8.28
CA PRO A 41 19.06 -5.88 8.28
C PRO A 41 19.36 -4.97 9.48
N ALA A 42 20.45 -5.24 10.19
CA ALA A 42 20.84 -4.52 11.41
C ALA A 42 21.27 -3.05 11.18
N LYS A 43 21.28 -2.57 9.92
CA LYS A 43 21.63 -1.18 9.51
C LYS A 43 20.65 -0.57 8.50
N GLY A 44 19.40 -1.04 8.47
CA GLY A 44 18.36 -0.51 7.58
C GLY A 44 17.79 0.85 8.03
N MET A 45 17.11 1.54 7.12
CA MET A 45 16.33 2.75 7.42
C MET A 45 14.93 2.38 7.89
N THR A 46 14.41 3.01 8.96
CA THR A 46 13.00 2.80 9.37
C THR A 46 12.04 3.62 8.50
N ILE A 47 10.75 3.25 8.47
CA ILE A 47 9.72 4.03 7.76
C ILE A 47 9.66 5.46 8.32
N THR A 48 9.68 5.63 9.65
CA THR A 48 9.69 6.96 10.30
C THR A 48 10.90 7.79 9.89
N GLN A 49 12.09 7.19 9.77
CA GLN A 49 13.29 7.89 9.29
C GLN A 49 13.16 8.32 7.83
N ALA A 50 12.60 7.47 6.97
CA ALA A 50 12.38 7.81 5.56
C ALA A 50 11.35 8.95 5.41
N VAL A 51 10.27 8.91 6.19
CA VAL A 51 9.24 9.97 6.21
C VAL A 51 9.82 11.30 6.72
N ALA A 52 10.65 11.27 7.77
CA ALA A 52 11.25 12.47 8.36
C ALA A 52 12.44 13.04 7.56
N GLY A 53 12.94 12.34 6.54
CA GLY A 53 14.19 12.63 5.84
C GLY A 53 14.32 14.08 5.36
N ASP A 54 15.48 14.68 5.57
CA ASP A 54 15.75 16.10 5.24
C ASP A 54 15.81 16.39 3.74
N TRP A 55 15.87 15.35 2.91
CA TRP A 55 15.77 15.46 1.45
C TRP A 55 14.35 15.75 0.96
N ARG A 56 13.31 15.49 1.78
CA ARG A 56 11.93 15.79 1.42
C ARG A 56 11.67 17.29 1.53
N SER A 57 11.00 17.84 0.52
CA SER A 57 10.63 19.25 0.51
C SER A 57 9.70 19.59 1.68
N SER A 58 9.74 20.84 2.14
CA SER A 58 8.80 21.31 3.18
C SER A 58 7.33 21.20 2.73
N ALA A 59 7.07 21.42 1.44
CA ALA A 59 5.74 21.26 0.84
C ALA A 59 5.25 19.81 0.90
N ASP A 60 6.12 18.83 0.65
CA ASP A 60 5.75 17.42 0.74
C ASP A 60 5.53 16.99 2.19
N LYS A 61 6.42 17.41 3.11
CA LYS A 61 6.25 17.14 4.56
C LYS A 61 4.95 17.76 5.10
N ALA A 62 4.56 18.95 4.66
CA ALA A 62 3.32 19.60 5.10
C ALA A 62 2.05 18.80 4.75
N ARG A 63 2.14 17.89 3.78
CA ARG A 63 1.03 17.02 3.37
C ARG A 63 0.90 15.76 4.22
N ASP A 64 1.90 15.43 5.04
CA ASP A 64 1.95 14.19 5.84
C ASP A 64 0.79 14.11 6.83
N ALA A 65 0.36 15.24 7.41
CA ALA A 65 -0.75 15.29 8.38
C ALA A 65 -2.09 14.78 7.81
N TRP A 66 -2.26 14.81 6.49
CA TRP A 66 -3.46 14.34 5.80
C TRP A 66 -3.25 12.97 5.11
N ARG A 67 -1.99 12.56 4.94
CA ARG A 67 -1.59 11.35 4.21
C ARG A 67 -1.15 10.21 5.12
N HIS A 68 -0.81 10.50 6.37
CA HIS A 68 -0.40 9.53 7.38
C HIS A 68 0.56 8.48 6.81
N PRO A 69 1.73 8.90 6.25
CA PRO A 69 2.58 8.01 5.48
C PRO A 69 3.16 6.86 6.31
N VAL A 70 3.45 7.10 7.59
CA VAL A 70 3.97 6.03 8.47
C VAL A 70 2.90 4.96 8.65
N GLU A 71 1.71 5.36 9.07
CA GLU A 71 0.59 4.48 9.34
C GLU A 71 0.12 3.76 8.08
N THR A 72 0.10 4.47 6.95
CA THR A 72 -0.26 3.90 5.64
C THR A 72 0.73 2.81 5.22
N LEU A 73 2.04 3.09 5.27
CA LEU A 73 3.05 2.12 4.84
C LEU A 73 3.15 0.92 5.80
N GLU A 74 2.91 1.14 7.09
CA GLU A 74 2.80 0.06 8.08
C GLU A 74 1.55 -0.81 7.84
N PHE A 75 0.41 -0.20 7.54
CA PHE A 75 -0.82 -0.92 7.21
C PHE A 75 -0.66 -1.82 5.97
N TRP A 76 0.00 -1.33 4.92
CA TRP A 76 0.32 -2.12 3.72
C TRP A 76 1.45 -3.15 3.96
N GLY A 77 2.09 -3.11 5.13
CA GLY A 77 3.11 -4.08 5.52
C GLY A 77 4.42 -3.93 4.75
N LEU A 78 4.83 -2.68 4.45
CA LEU A 78 6.13 -2.39 3.86
C LEU A 78 7.25 -2.96 4.74
N LYS A 79 8.14 -3.74 4.13
CA LYS A 79 9.23 -4.45 4.81
C LYS A 79 10.55 -4.36 4.03
N PRO A 80 11.70 -4.54 4.69
CA PRO A 80 12.99 -4.68 4.03
C PRO A 80 12.99 -5.78 2.97
N GLY A 81 13.77 -5.60 1.91
CA GLY A 81 13.95 -6.58 0.84
C GLY A 81 12.80 -6.68 -0.17
N GLN A 82 11.69 -5.96 0.04
CA GLN A 82 10.56 -6.02 -0.90
C GLN A 82 10.88 -5.33 -2.24
N THR A 83 10.23 -5.82 -3.30
CA THR A 83 10.05 -5.05 -4.53
C THR A 83 8.69 -4.38 -4.45
N VAL A 84 8.66 -3.05 -4.59
CA VAL A 84 7.44 -2.24 -4.52
C VAL A 84 7.20 -1.60 -5.88
N VAL A 85 5.95 -1.61 -6.32
CA VAL A 85 5.52 -0.91 -7.53
C VAL A 85 4.71 0.31 -7.12
N GLU A 86 5.21 1.51 -7.43
CA GLU A 86 4.51 2.77 -7.26
C GLU A 86 3.80 3.13 -8.58
N PHE A 87 2.48 3.09 -8.58
CA PHE A 87 1.69 3.51 -9.74
C PHE A 87 1.49 5.02 -9.73
N TRP A 88 1.82 5.66 -10.84
CA TRP A 88 1.64 7.08 -11.06
C TRP A 88 2.28 7.94 -9.95
N PRO A 89 3.61 7.98 -9.86
CA PRO A 89 4.32 8.74 -8.83
C PRO A 89 4.08 10.25 -8.93
N GLY A 90 3.74 10.76 -10.12
CA GLY A 90 3.62 12.19 -10.38
C GLY A 90 4.96 12.89 -10.11
N ALA A 91 4.97 13.86 -9.20
CA ALA A 91 6.22 14.51 -8.77
C ALA A 91 7.04 13.68 -7.76
N GLY A 92 6.52 12.55 -7.29
CA GLY A 92 7.24 11.57 -6.46
C GLY A 92 7.10 11.75 -4.95
N TRP A 93 5.91 12.13 -4.46
CA TRP A 93 5.69 12.34 -3.02
C TRP A 93 5.94 11.06 -2.20
N PHE A 94 5.44 9.91 -2.68
CA PHE A 94 5.71 8.62 -2.04
C PHE A 94 7.08 8.09 -2.44
N THR A 95 7.54 8.34 -3.67
CA THR A 95 8.90 8.02 -4.11
C THR A 95 9.97 8.54 -3.15
N ASP A 96 9.80 9.76 -2.62
CA ASP A 96 10.75 10.35 -1.68
C ASP A 96 10.84 9.64 -0.33
N ILE A 97 9.89 8.75 -0.03
CA ILE A 97 9.87 7.90 1.15
C ILE A 97 10.29 6.48 0.76
N LEU A 98 9.65 5.92 -0.28
CA LEU A 98 9.83 4.55 -0.72
C LEU A 98 11.23 4.29 -1.26
N ALA A 99 11.76 5.15 -2.14
CA ALA A 99 13.02 4.89 -2.80
C ALA A 99 14.20 4.88 -1.81
N PRO A 100 14.35 5.86 -0.90
CA PRO A 100 15.40 5.81 0.13
C PRO A 100 15.24 4.65 1.11
N TYR A 101 13.99 4.36 1.52
CA TYR A 101 13.72 3.21 2.38
C TYR A 101 14.17 1.91 1.71
N LEU A 102 13.74 1.65 0.47
CA LEU A 102 14.04 0.41 -0.24
C LEU A 102 15.54 0.30 -0.55
N ALA A 103 16.19 1.39 -0.99
CA ALA A 103 17.62 1.42 -1.25
C ALA A 103 18.45 1.08 0.00
N ALA A 104 18.07 1.61 1.17
CA ALA A 104 18.75 1.35 2.45
C ALA A 104 18.45 -0.04 3.03
N ASN A 105 17.41 -0.71 2.54
CA ASN A 105 16.90 -1.97 3.09
C ASN A 105 16.93 -3.13 2.08
N ASN A 106 17.83 -3.09 1.09
CA ASN A 106 18.00 -4.14 0.07
C ASN A 106 16.73 -4.45 -0.75
N GLY A 107 15.82 -3.47 -0.86
CA GLY A 107 14.62 -3.56 -1.67
C GLY A 107 14.79 -2.91 -3.05
N LYS A 108 13.71 -2.92 -3.83
CA LYS A 108 13.65 -2.33 -5.17
C LYS A 108 12.36 -1.54 -5.35
N LEU A 109 12.47 -0.34 -5.94
CA LEU A 109 11.32 0.43 -6.38
C LEU A 109 11.19 0.33 -7.91
N ILE A 110 9.98 0.02 -8.37
CA ILE A 110 9.53 0.17 -9.74
C ILE A 110 8.51 1.30 -9.75
N ALA A 111 8.78 2.39 -10.45
CA ALA A 111 7.84 3.51 -10.60
C ALA A 111 7.18 3.43 -11.98
N ALA A 112 5.87 3.22 -11.98
CA ALA A 112 5.06 3.11 -13.18
C ALA A 112 4.51 4.50 -13.54
N ASP A 113 5.25 5.22 -14.38
CA ASP A 113 4.87 6.56 -14.81
C ASP A 113 3.66 6.51 -15.74
N LEU A 114 2.71 7.44 -15.56
CA LEU A 114 1.68 7.63 -16.57
C LEU A 114 2.31 7.99 -17.91
N GLU A 115 1.82 7.40 -18.98
CA GLU A 115 2.12 7.87 -20.34
C GLU A 115 1.63 9.32 -20.47
N PRO A 116 2.53 10.30 -20.63
CA PRO A 116 2.14 11.70 -20.63
C PRO A 116 1.34 12.03 -21.90
N SER A 117 0.20 12.68 -21.74
CA SER A 117 -0.72 13.02 -22.83
C SER A 117 -0.55 14.44 -23.40
N ASP A 118 0.19 15.30 -22.70
CA ASP A 118 0.39 16.70 -23.05
C ASP A 118 1.77 17.21 -22.59
N PRO A 119 2.22 18.38 -23.08
CA PRO A 119 3.56 18.90 -22.74
C PRO A 119 3.81 19.15 -21.25
N ALA A 120 2.79 19.52 -20.46
CA ALA A 120 2.96 19.75 -19.03
C ALA A 120 3.17 18.43 -18.28
N ALA A 121 2.44 17.38 -18.68
CA ALA A 121 2.66 16.04 -18.15
C ALA A 121 4.06 15.51 -18.50
N VAL A 122 4.55 15.75 -19.72
CA VAL A 122 5.92 15.40 -20.12
C VAL A 122 6.95 16.09 -19.21
N GLU A 123 6.79 17.38 -18.96
CA GLU A 123 7.72 18.14 -18.11
C GLU A 123 7.79 17.57 -16.69
N ILE A 124 6.63 17.22 -16.10
CA ILE A 124 6.57 16.63 -14.75
C ILE A 124 7.31 15.29 -14.72
N VAL A 125 7.05 14.42 -15.69
CA VAL A 125 7.67 13.08 -15.76
C VAL A 125 9.18 13.19 -15.96
N GLU A 126 9.65 14.08 -16.84
CA GLU A 126 11.08 14.26 -17.08
C GLU A 126 11.79 14.90 -15.88
N ALA A 127 11.16 15.88 -15.21
CA ALA A 127 11.70 16.47 -13.98
C ALA A 127 11.82 15.42 -12.87
N TYR A 128 10.81 14.56 -12.71
CA TYR A 128 10.85 13.42 -11.79
C TYR A 128 12.01 12.48 -12.10
N ARG A 129 12.16 12.04 -13.36
CA ARG A 129 13.25 11.15 -13.80
C ARG A 129 14.63 11.77 -13.57
N ALA A 130 14.79 13.05 -13.91
CA ALA A 130 16.04 13.77 -13.72
C ALA A 130 16.44 13.85 -12.24
N ARG A 131 15.46 14.12 -11.36
CA ARG A 131 15.68 14.20 -9.91
C ARG A 131 16.17 12.89 -9.31
N LEU A 132 15.59 11.76 -9.72
CA LEU A 132 16.04 10.45 -9.26
C LEU A 132 17.47 10.13 -9.72
N LYS A 133 17.78 10.42 -10.99
CA LYS A 133 19.12 10.24 -11.56
C LYS A 133 20.18 11.12 -10.91
N ALA A 134 19.81 12.30 -10.42
CA ALA A 134 20.73 13.24 -9.81
C ALA A 134 21.26 12.77 -8.43
N ASN A 135 20.52 11.90 -7.73
CA ASN A 135 20.94 11.41 -6.41
C ASN A 135 20.72 9.89 -6.24
N PRO A 136 21.47 9.06 -6.99
CA PRO A 136 21.32 7.60 -6.95
C PRO A 136 21.78 6.99 -5.62
N LYS A 137 22.60 7.70 -4.84
CA LYS A 137 22.98 7.25 -3.49
C LYS A 137 21.81 7.29 -2.52
N LEU A 138 20.92 8.27 -2.68
CA LEU A 138 19.73 8.41 -1.85
C LEU A 138 18.58 7.56 -2.38
N PHE A 139 18.24 7.69 -3.67
CA PHE A 139 17.06 7.03 -4.24
C PHE A 139 17.31 5.58 -4.68
N GLY A 140 18.58 5.15 -4.75
CA GLY A 140 18.92 3.87 -5.32
C GLY A 140 18.69 3.82 -6.84
N GLN A 141 18.60 2.60 -7.37
CA GLN A 141 18.24 2.35 -8.76
C GLN A 141 16.72 2.14 -8.87
N VAL A 142 15.98 3.24 -9.00
CA VAL A 142 14.55 3.17 -9.30
C VAL A 142 14.38 2.73 -10.75
N GLU A 143 13.69 1.62 -10.96
CA GLU A 143 13.28 1.19 -12.29
C GLU A 143 12.06 2.00 -12.71
N ILE A 144 12.09 2.61 -13.90
CA ILE A 144 10.95 3.37 -14.40
C ILE A 144 10.28 2.58 -15.53
N THR A 145 9.00 2.27 -15.34
CA THR A 145 8.14 1.65 -16.35
C THR A 145 7.02 2.61 -16.75
N ALA A 146 6.25 2.25 -17.78
CA ALA A 146 5.10 3.03 -18.22
C ALA A 146 3.80 2.38 -17.74
N PHE A 147 2.80 3.20 -17.43
CA PHE A 147 1.44 2.82 -17.10
C PHE A 147 0.48 3.62 -17.96
N GLY A 148 -0.17 2.99 -18.92
CA GLY A 148 -1.07 3.65 -19.85
C GLY A 148 -1.75 2.71 -20.83
N ALA A 149 -2.53 3.26 -21.75
CA ALA A 149 -3.32 2.47 -22.69
C ALA A 149 -2.46 1.59 -23.61
N THR A 150 -1.20 2.01 -23.86
CA THR A 150 -0.27 1.30 -24.73
C THR A 150 0.89 0.64 -23.97
N SER A 151 0.91 0.72 -22.64
CA SER A 151 2.01 0.18 -21.85
C SER A 151 1.98 -1.35 -21.80
N GLY A 152 3.15 -1.97 -21.79
CA GLY A 152 3.33 -3.38 -21.44
C GLY A 152 3.17 -3.64 -19.93
N PRO A 153 3.60 -4.82 -19.45
CA PRO A 153 3.60 -5.11 -18.02
C PRO A 153 4.41 -4.08 -17.22
N VAL A 154 3.81 -3.56 -16.14
CA VAL A 154 4.43 -2.57 -15.25
C VAL A 154 5.57 -3.16 -14.41
N ALA A 155 5.51 -4.45 -14.11
CA ALA A 155 6.52 -5.18 -13.34
C ALA A 155 6.70 -6.60 -13.89
N PRO A 156 7.84 -7.28 -13.59
CA PRO A 156 8.03 -8.69 -13.95
C PRO A 156 6.96 -9.59 -13.33
N ALA A 157 6.74 -10.76 -13.95
CA ALA A 157 5.92 -11.81 -13.34
C ALA A 157 6.54 -12.29 -12.03
N GLY A 158 5.70 -12.55 -11.03
CA GLY A 158 6.07 -13.07 -9.71
C GLY A 158 6.11 -14.59 -9.63
#